data_AF-A0A0K2W3F0-F1
#
_entry.id   AF-A0A0K2W3F0-F1
#
_cell.length_a   1.000
_cell.length_b   1.000
_cell.length_c   1.000
_cell.angle_alpha   90.00
_cell.angle_beta   90.00
_cell.angle_gamma   90.00
#
_symmetry.space_group_name_H-M   'P 1'
#
loop_
_entity.id
_entity.type
_entity.pdbx_description
1 polymer ?
#
loop_
_entity_poly.entity_id
_entity_poly.type
_entity_poly.pdbx_seq_one_letter_code
_entity_poly.pdbx_strand_id
1 'polypeptide(L)'
;MTTFATMLRSLAVVATIASVSPAFAGGVDELPKNIQDELYNKDMIDPMQPIAESAYRDWKPKKGPPWTIGYASSYAGNTWRADVMKRLQEEIIPKWKKLGLVKDVIITQSNLNDSTQIQQMRQLVDQGVDAIIVCCSNPTSLNQTVEYAHQRDVPVFSAVGYLTSPYAVNTSANFVVGGSMLGEWMAKQINGKGNVLIVEGIPGASASDSQNVGILKALAKYPDIKVVGQVAGMWTDQVAQSEIQKWLATNPGDLNGIIIQSASELGALRALQQSGRDMVPFSIGGEIGALCYWRNNKDFISQAIHAWPPGDDFELGWNVMMRTLEGQGPKVQSILTKPQTMSYDQLEKAVPADCSEDSDGWYNVGAQNWASKDYLDQFFLRPADPEAFKPN
;
A
#
# COMPACT_ATOMS: atom_id res chain seq x y z
N MET A 1 41.97 -54.64 -38.58
CA MET A 1 41.40 -53.91 -37.43
C MET A 1 41.03 -52.52 -37.92
N THR A 2 39.84 -52.03 -37.53
CA THR A 2 39.26 -50.68 -37.81
C THR A 2 38.97 -50.41 -39.30
N THR A 3 37.77 -50.01 -39.75
CA THR A 3 36.71 -49.21 -39.11
C THR A 3 35.39 -49.41 -39.90
N PHE A 4 34.26 -49.62 -39.22
CA PHE A 4 32.91 -49.53 -39.80
C PHE A 4 32.46 -48.06 -39.79
N ALA A 5 32.00 -47.56 -40.94
CA ALA A 5 31.39 -46.23 -41.06
C ALA A 5 29.85 -46.36 -41.05
N THR A 6 29.22 -45.80 -40.02
CA THR A 6 27.77 -45.78 -39.85
C THR A 6 27.20 -44.46 -40.40
N MET A 7 26.29 -44.55 -41.37
CA MET A 7 25.48 -43.42 -41.86
C MET A 7 24.59 -42.86 -40.74
N LEU A 8 24.73 -41.57 -40.43
CA LEU A 8 23.74 -40.82 -39.66
C LEU A 8 22.71 -40.18 -40.61
N ARG A 9 21.43 -40.51 -40.44
CA ARG A 9 20.29 -39.76 -41.00
C ARG A 9 20.01 -38.55 -40.12
N SER A 10 20.09 -37.35 -40.69
CA SER A 10 19.68 -36.11 -40.04
C SER A 10 18.15 -35.95 -40.10
N LEU A 11 17.47 -36.09 -38.96
CA LEU A 11 16.11 -35.59 -38.78
C LEU A 11 16.19 -34.16 -38.24
N ALA A 12 15.77 -33.19 -39.06
CA ALA A 12 15.54 -31.82 -38.62
C ALA A 12 14.26 -31.78 -37.77
N VAL A 13 14.41 -31.58 -36.46
CA VAL A 13 13.30 -31.27 -35.56
C VAL A 13 13.05 -29.77 -35.64
N VAL A 14 11.93 -29.39 -36.27
CA VAL A 14 11.40 -28.03 -36.19
C VAL A 14 10.77 -27.89 -34.80
N ALA A 15 11.50 -27.28 -33.87
CA ALA A 15 10.95 -26.89 -32.58
C ALA A 15 10.10 -25.63 -32.76
N THR A 16 8.78 -25.79 -32.85
CA THR A 16 7.84 -24.70 -32.63
C THR A 16 7.94 -24.26 -31.18
N ILE A 17 8.60 -23.12 -30.94
CA ILE A 17 8.53 -22.40 -29.67
C ILE A 17 7.12 -21.82 -29.60
N ALA A 18 6.21 -22.54 -28.94
CA ALA A 18 4.98 -21.94 -28.45
C ALA A 18 5.40 -20.93 -27.37
N SER A 19 5.23 -19.64 -27.66
CA SER A 19 5.29 -18.58 -26.66
C SER A 19 4.13 -18.78 -25.70
N VAL A 20 4.34 -19.58 -24.65
CA VAL A 20 3.41 -19.63 -23.52
C VAL A 20 3.62 -18.33 -22.76
N SER A 21 2.83 -17.31 -23.09
CA SER A 21 2.61 -16.20 -22.17
C SER A 21 2.12 -16.84 -20.87
N PRO A 22 2.82 -16.69 -19.73
CA PRO A 22 2.31 -17.23 -18.49
C PRO A 22 1.17 -16.29 -18.10
N ALA A 23 -0.04 -16.64 -18.52
CA ALA A 23 -1.29 -16.06 -18.05
C ALA A 23 -1.20 -15.96 -16.53
N PHE A 24 -1.57 -14.80 -15.99
CA PHE A 24 -1.77 -14.69 -14.55
C PHE A 24 -2.71 -15.82 -14.11
N ALA A 25 -2.36 -16.51 -13.03
CA ALA A 25 -3.29 -17.46 -12.40
C ALA A 25 -4.63 -16.73 -12.15
N GLY A 26 -5.74 -17.47 -12.29
CA GLY A 26 -7.08 -16.92 -12.55
C GLY A 26 -7.52 -15.71 -11.70
N GLY A 27 -8.35 -14.85 -12.29
CA GLY A 27 -8.96 -13.69 -11.65
C GLY A 27 -8.41 -12.37 -12.20
N VAL A 28 -7.09 -12.23 -12.32
CA VAL A 28 -6.47 -11.00 -12.88
C VAL A 28 -6.78 -10.87 -14.37
N ASP A 29 -6.82 -11.99 -15.09
CA ASP A 29 -7.16 -12.07 -16.50
C ASP A 29 -8.60 -11.63 -16.82
N GLU A 30 -9.48 -11.61 -15.82
CA GLU A 30 -10.86 -11.11 -15.91
C GLU A 30 -11.00 -9.61 -15.65
N LEU A 31 -9.92 -8.94 -15.22
CA LEU A 31 -9.92 -7.48 -15.00
C LEU A 31 -9.79 -6.74 -16.34
N PRO A 32 -10.26 -5.49 -16.46
CA PRO A 32 -9.96 -4.64 -17.60
C PRO A 32 -8.45 -4.58 -17.91
N LYS A 33 -8.09 -4.64 -19.20
CA LYS A 33 -6.68 -4.76 -19.62
C LYS A 33 -5.80 -3.61 -19.11
N ASN A 34 -6.33 -2.40 -19.04
CA ASN A 34 -5.63 -1.24 -18.47
C ASN A 34 -5.28 -1.46 -16.99
N ILE A 35 -6.17 -2.05 -16.19
CA ILE A 35 -5.91 -2.38 -14.78
C ILE A 35 -4.82 -3.45 -14.69
N GLN A 36 -4.89 -4.50 -15.52
CA GLN A 36 -3.87 -5.54 -15.55
C GLN A 36 -2.47 -4.97 -15.85
N ASP A 37 -2.36 -4.15 -16.90
CA ASP A 37 -1.09 -3.62 -17.37
C ASP A 37 -0.50 -2.58 -16.40
N GLU A 38 -1.35 -1.80 -15.74
CA GLU A 38 -0.93 -0.75 -14.82
C GLU A 38 -0.58 -1.27 -13.44
N LEU A 39 -1.34 -2.23 -12.91
CA LEU A 39 -1.25 -2.64 -11.50
C LEU A 39 -0.78 -4.08 -11.28
N TYR A 40 -0.89 -4.96 -12.27
CA TYR A 40 -0.54 -6.37 -12.14
C TYR A 40 0.63 -6.78 -13.06
N ASN A 41 1.31 -5.83 -13.69
CA ASN A 41 2.52 -6.10 -14.45
C ASN A 41 3.59 -6.76 -13.56
N LYS A 42 4.13 -7.90 -14.02
CA LYS A 42 5.14 -8.71 -13.31
C LYS A 42 6.42 -7.94 -12.99
N ASP A 43 6.78 -6.95 -13.81
CA ASP A 43 7.95 -6.10 -13.55
C ASP A 43 7.68 -5.04 -12.48
N MET A 44 6.40 -4.70 -12.26
CA MET A 44 5.93 -3.61 -11.41
C MET A 44 5.07 -4.11 -10.24
N ILE A 45 5.27 -5.35 -9.83
CA ILE A 45 4.62 -5.94 -8.66
C ILE A 45 5.66 -6.66 -7.80
N ASP A 46 5.41 -6.68 -6.49
CA ASP A 46 6.26 -7.42 -5.57
C ASP A 46 6.06 -8.93 -5.82
N PRO A 47 7.13 -9.72 -6.01
CA PRO A 47 7.02 -11.17 -6.20
C PRO A 47 6.30 -11.90 -5.05
N MET A 48 6.28 -11.33 -3.84
CA MET A 48 5.57 -11.88 -2.70
C MET A 48 4.11 -11.41 -2.59
N GLN A 49 3.69 -10.38 -3.34
CA GLN A 49 2.30 -9.92 -3.37
C GLN A 49 1.41 -10.99 -4.02
N PRO A 50 0.46 -11.59 -3.29
CA PRO A 50 -0.37 -12.63 -3.87
C PRO A 50 -1.41 -12.06 -4.84
N ILE A 51 -1.41 -12.53 -6.08
CA ILE A 51 -2.34 -12.06 -7.13
C ILE A 51 -3.16 -13.20 -7.75
N ALA A 52 -3.24 -14.33 -7.05
CA ALA A 52 -4.06 -15.45 -7.49
C ALA A 52 -5.55 -15.15 -7.34
N GLU A 53 -6.37 -16.11 -7.77
CA GLU A 53 -7.82 -16.11 -7.52
C GLU A 53 -8.11 -16.02 -6.02
N SER A 54 -9.14 -15.26 -5.65
CA SER A 54 -9.49 -15.13 -4.23
C SER A 54 -10.10 -16.42 -3.69
N ALA A 55 -9.70 -16.83 -2.48
CA ALA A 55 -10.37 -17.88 -1.73
C ALA A 55 -11.86 -17.57 -1.42
N TYR A 56 -12.28 -16.31 -1.55
CA TYR A 56 -13.65 -15.88 -1.28
C TYR A 56 -14.48 -15.59 -2.54
N ARG A 57 -13.99 -15.97 -3.73
CA ARG A 57 -14.68 -15.73 -5.00
C ARG A 57 -16.11 -16.26 -5.03
N ASP A 58 -16.28 -17.53 -4.68
CA ASP A 58 -17.59 -18.20 -4.61
C ASP A 58 -18.11 -18.35 -3.17
N TRP A 59 -17.39 -17.77 -2.20
CA TRP A 59 -17.77 -17.81 -0.81
C TRP A 59 -19.07 -17.03 -0.57
N LYS A 60 -19.88 -17.54 0.35
CA LYS A 60 -21.11 -16.91 0.79
C LYS A 60 -21.12 -16.83 2.31
N PRO A 61 -21.53 -15.67 2.88
CA PRO A 61 -21.65 -15.52 4.32
C PRO A 61 -22.68 -16.52 4.88
N LYS A 62 -22.33 -17.22 5.97
CA LYS A 62 -23.33 -18.03 6.70
C LYS A 62 -24.28 -17.19 7.54
N LYS A 63 -23.86 -15.99 7.94
CA LYS A 63 -24.63 -15.05 8.76
C LYS A 63 -24.88 -13.77 7.99
N GLY A 64 -26.12 -13.31 8.02
CA GLY A 64 -26.48 -11.98 7.50
C GLY A 64 -26.12 -10.85 8.48
N PRO A 65 -26.27 -9.58 8.05
CA PRO A 65 -26.07 -8.42 8.90
C PRO A 65 -27.11 -8.37 10.05
N PRO A 66 -26.83 -7.63 11.15
CA PRO A 66 -25.64 -6.79 11.33
C PRO A 66 -24.42 -7.58 11.83
N TRP A 67 -23.25 -7.33 11.23
CA TRP A 67 -22.00 -8.05 11.52
C TRP A 67 -21.16 -7.39 12.63
N THR A 68 -20.42 -8.19 13.38
CA THR A 68 -19.35 -7.73 14.26
C THR A 68 -18.01 -7.85 13.54
N ILE A 69 -17.26 -6.76 13.42
CA ILE A 69 -15.97 -6.73 12.72
C ILE A 69 -14.81 -6.67 13.72
N GLY A 70 -13.81 -7.52 13.56
CA GLY A 70 -12.55 -7.37 14.28
C GLY A 70 -11.57 -6.49 13.50
N TYR A 71 -10.99 -5.47 14.13
CA TYR A 71 -9.86 -4.72 13.57
C TYR A 71 -8.58 -5.05 14.34
N ALA A 72 -7.69 -5.84 13.71
CA ALA A 72 -6.39 -6.18 14.26
C ALA A 72 -5.32 -5.18 13.78
N SER A 73 -5.06 -4.13 14.57
CA SER A 73 -4.06 -3.10 14.24
C SER A 73 -2.65 -3.47 14.71
N SER A 74 -1.65 -3.23 13.87
CA SER A 74 -0.24 -3.50 14.17
C SER A 74 0.48 -2.36 14.88
N TYR A 75 0.12 -1.10 14.61
CA TYR A 75 0.83 0.05 15.16
C TYR A 75 -0.07 1.27 15.23
N ALA A 76 0.04 2.07 16.29
CA ALA A 76 -0.73 3.31 16.49
C ALA A 76 0.12 4.55 16.77
N GLY A 77 1.46 4.45 16.70
CA GLY A 77 2.35 5.53 17.10
C GLY A 77 2.64 6.58 16.03
N ASN A 78 1.94 6.58 14.89
CA ASN A 78 2.15 7.55 13.81
C ASN A 78 0.89 8.34 13.42
N THR A 79 1.12 9.49 12.79
CA THR A 79 0.08 10.43 12.32
C THR A 79 -0.88 9.75 11.34
N TRP A 80 -0.35 8.90 10.47
CA TRP A 80 -1.13 8.12 9.51
C TRP A 80 -2.19 7.24 10.19
N ARG A 81 -1.82 6.50 11.25
CA ARG A 81 -2.80 5.66 11.97
C ARG A 81 -3.83 6.50 12.71
N ALA A 82 -3.43 7.64 13.27
CA ALA A 82 -4.36 8.54 13.92
C ALA A 82 -5.46 8.99 12.95
N ASP A 83 -5.10 9.31 11.71
CA ASP A 83 -6.06 9.72 10.67
C ASP A 83 -6.96 8.57 10.19
N VAL A 84 -6.42 7.35 10.07
CA VAL A 84 -7.24 6.14 9.86
C VAL A 84 -8.25 5.95 10.97
N MET A 85 -7.82 6.06 12.24
CA MET A 85 -8.71 5.88 13.39
C MET A 85 -9.80 6.94 13.42
N LYS A 86 -9.47 8.19 13.07
CA LYS A 86 -10.43 9.27 12.93
C LYS A 86 -11.49 8.95 11.87
N ARG A 87 -11.08 8.62 10.63
CA ARG A 87 -12.00 8.23 9.55
C ARG A 87 -12.85 7.01 9.94
N LEU A 88 -12.24 6.03 10.61
CA LEU A 88 -12.94 4.83 11.06
C LEU A 88 -14.03 5.14 12.08
N GLN A 89 -13.71 5.94 13.11
CA GLN A 89 -14.61 6.23 14.23
C GLN A 89 -15.68 7.27 13.90
N GLU A 90 -15.33 8.30 13.13
CA GLU A 90 -16.20 9.44 12.86
C GLU A 90 -17.10 9.22 11.63
N GLU A 91 -16.65 8.41 10.66
CA GLU A 91 -17.36 8.28 9.38
C GLU A 91 -17.74 6.83 9.06
N ILE A 92 -16.78 5.91 8.99
CA ILE A 92 -17.01 4.54 8.52
C ILE A 92 -17.95 3.80 9.48
N ILE A 93 -17.60 3.66 10.76
CA ILE A 93 -18.42 2.92 11.73
C ILE A 93 -19.84 3.50 11.83
N PRO A 94 -20.03 4.83 12.03
CA PRO A 94 -21.37 5.41 12.10
C PRO A 94 -22.20 5.18 10.84
N LYS A 95 -21.61 5.32 9.65
CA LYS A 95 -22.26 5.06 8.36
C LYS A 95 -22.79 3.63 8.28
N TRP A 96 -21.93 2.63 8.49
CA TRP A 96 -22.31 1.23 8.34
C TRP A 96 -23.22 0.72 9.47
N LYS A 97 -23.14 1.30 10.67
CA LYS A 97 -24.13 1.07 11.74
C LYS A 97 -25.50 1.65 11.37
N LYS A 98 -25.57 2.87 10.81
CA LYS A 98 -26.82 3.50 10.37
C LYS A 98 -27.51 2.73 9.25
N LEU A 99 -26.73 2.10 8.36
CA LEU A 99 -27.25 1.20 7.33
C LEU A 99 -27.78 -0.13 7.91
N GLY A 100 -27.52 -0.45 9.17
CA GLY A 100 -27.91 -1.73 9.78
C GLY A 100 -27.04 -2.90 9.35
N LEU A 101 -25.88 -2.64 8.74
CA LEU A 101 -24.95 -3.67 8.26
C LEU A 101 -23.90 -4.04 9.30
N VAL A 102 -23.51 -3.11 10.18
CA VAL A 102 -22.52 -3.34 11.23
C VAL A 102 -23.17 -3.20 12.60
N LYS A 103 -22.91 -4.18 13.46
CA LYS A 103 -23.32 -4.19 14.87
C LYS A 103 -22.25 -3.53 15.73
N ASP A 104 -21.01 -4.00 15.60
CA ASP A 104 -19.90 -3.54 16.43
C ASP A 104 -18.54 -3.73 15.75
N VAL A 105 -17.53 -3.01 16.25
CA VAL A 105 -16.14 -3.14 15.82
C VAL A 105 -15.24 -3.32 17.03
N ILE A 106 -14.55 -4.46 17.11
CA ILE A 106 -13.63 -4.78 18.19
C ILE A 106 -12.21 -4.48 17.70
N ILE A 107 -11.59 -3.46 18.29
CA ILE A 107 -10.26 -2.98 17.87
C ILE A 107 -9.20 -3.53 18.82
N THR A 108 -8.15 -4.14 18.26
CA THR A 108 -6.96 -4.56 19.00
C THR A 108 -5.72 -3.84 18.49
N GLN A 109 -4.68 -3.77 19.33
CA GLN A 109 -3.41 -3.13 19.00
C GLN A 109 -2.26 -4.01 19.47
N SER A 110 -1.39 -4.43 18.55
CA SER A 110 -0.27 -5.32 18.87
C SER A 110 1.06 -4.59 19.09
N ASN A 111 1.15 -3.31 18.72
CA ASN A 111 2.34 -2.48 18.87
C ASN A 111 3.62 -3.13 18.30
N LEU A 112 3.51 -3.57 17.04
CA LEU A 112 4.53 -4.24 16.23
C LEU A 112 4.98 -5.59 16.79
N ASN A 113 4.20 -6.21 17.67
CA ASN A 113 4.47 -7.55 18.18
C ASN A 113 3.62 -8.60 17.45
N ASP A 114 4.26 -9.39 16.59
CA ASP A 114 3.63 -10.45 15.80
C ASP A 114 2.89 -11.48 16.69
N SER A 115 3.52 -11.92 17.78
CA SER A 115 2.92 -12.91 18.70
C SER A 115 1.64 -12.40 19.34
N THR A 116 1.64 -11.13 19.75
CA THR A 116 0.45 -10.45 20.28
C THR A 116 -0.63 -10.32 19.20
N GLN A 117 -0.27 -9.94 17.98
CA GLN A 117 -1.25 -9.81 16.88
C GLN A 117 -1.90 -11.17 16.54
N ILE A 118 -1.10 -12.24 16.50
CA ILE A 118 -1.57 -13.62 16.32
C ILE A 118 -2.57 -13.99 17.43
N GLN A 119 -2.22 -13.73 18.70
CA GLN A 119 -3.10 -14.03 19.82
C GLN A 119 -4.42 -13.26 19.73
N GLN A 120 -4.35 -11.95 19.46
CA GLN A 120 -5.51 -11.07 19.33
C GLN A 120 -6.43 -11.50 18.18
N MET A 121 -5.88 -11.83 17.01
CA MET A 121 -6.68 -12.33 15.88
C MET A 121 -7.39 -13.64 16.23
N ARG A 122 -6.73 -14.59 16.92
CA ARG A 122 -7.38 -15.82 17.40
C ARG A 122 -8.50 -15.52 18.39
N GLN A 123 -8.27 -14.58 19.32
CA GLN A 123 -9.29 -14.13 20.27
C GLN A 123 -10.50 -13.51 19.56
N LEU A 124 -10.29 -12.69 18.52
CA LEU A 124 -11.38 -12.13 17.71
C LEU A 124 -12.23 -13.25 17.07
N VAL A 125 -11.56 -14.24 16.46
CA VAL A 125 -12.24 -15.42 15.90
C VAL A 125 -13.04 -16.16 16.97
N ASP A 126 -12.44 -16.43 18.13
CA ASP A 126 -13.08 -17.17 19.23
C ASP A 126 -14.23 -16.38 19.89
N GLN A 127 -14.19 -15.05 19.83
CA GLN A 127 -15.29 -14.14 20.22
C GLN A 127 -16.43 -14.11 19.18
N GLY A 128 -16.25 -14.75 18.03
CA GLY A 128 -17.29 -14.92 17.01
C GLY A 128 -17.51 -13.69 16.14
N VAL A 129 -16.47 -12.87 15.90
CA VAL A 129 -16.52 -11.83 14.85
C VAL A 129 -16.83 -12.46 13.49
N ASP A 130 -17.47 -11.70 12.61
CA ASP A 130 -17.90 -12.18 11.30
C ASP A 130 -16.88 -11.90 10.20
N ALA A 131 -15.94 -10.99 10.44
CA ALA A 131 -14.75 -10.77 9.62
C ALA A 131 -13.64 -10.12 10.44
N ILE A 132 -12.40 -10.21 9.96
CA ILE A 132 -11.26 -9.46 10.49
C ILE A 132 -10.69 -8.58 9.39
N ILE A 133 -10.58 -7.29 9.64
CA ILE A 133 -9.68 -6.40 8.90
C ILE A 133 -8.37 -6.26 9.69
N VAL A 134 -7.23 -6.39 9.03
CA VAL A 134 -5.92 -6.40 9.66
C VAL A 134 -5.00 -5.42 8.94
N CYS A 135 -4.28 -4.60 9.68
CA CYS A 135 -3.05 -4.01 9.17
C CYS A 135 -1.92 -4.87 9.71
N CYS A 136 -1.32 -5.70 8.87
CA CYS A 136 -0.34 -6.69 9.30
C CYS A 136 0.98 -6.04 9.71
N SER A 137 1.62 -6.58 10.75
CA SER A 137 3.02 -6.24 11.09
C SER A 137 4.03 -6.90 10.13
N ASN A 138 3.75 -8.12 9.69
CA ASN A 138 4.60 -8.89 8.79
C ASN A 138 3.76 -9.67 7.76
N PRO A 139 4.19 -9.77 6.49
CA PRO A 139 3.42 -10.43 5.42
C PRO A 139 3.27 -11.95 5.57
N THR A 140 4.07 -12.62 6.42
CA THR A 140 4.10 -14.10 6.52
C THR A 140 3.78 -14.63 7.91
N SER A 141 4.20 -13.93 8.98
CA SER A 141 4.03 -14.38 10.37
C SER A 141 2.59 -14.69 10.75
N LEU A 142 1.61 -14.00 10.16
CA LEU A 142 0.19 -14.13 10.51
C LEU A 142 -0.53 -15.28 9.76
N ASN A 143 0.12 -15.94 8.79
CA ASN A 143 -0.53 -16.88 7.87
C ASN A 143 -1.27 -18.03 8.57
N GLN A 144 -0.66 -18.63 9.60
CA GLN A 144 -1.30 -19.71 10.36
C GLN A 144 -2.55 -19.25 11.13
N THR A 145 -2.61 -17.97 11.51
CA THR A 145 -3.78 -17.40 12.17
C THR A 145 -4.85 -16.99 11.16
N VAL A 146 -4.47 -16.57 9.95
CA VAL A 146 -5.40 -16.41 8.83
C VAL A 146 -6.07 -17.74 8.48
N GLU A 147 -5.29 -18.82 8.37
CA GLU A 147 -5.81 -20.18 8.19
C GLU A 147 -6.81 -20.56 9.29
N TYR A 148 -6.46 -20.29 10.55
CA TYR A 148 -7.32 -20.57 11.70
C TYR A 148 -8.68 -19.88 11.60
N ALA A 149 -8.69 -18.62 11.16
CA ALA A 149 -9.90 -17.83 10.93
C ALA A 149 -10.72 -18.39 9.76
N HIS A 150 -10.06 -18.69 8.63
CA HIS A 150 -10.69 -19.28 7.45
C HIS A 150 -11.42 -20.60 7.77
N GLN A 151 -10.77 -21.51 8.50
CA GLN A 151 -11.37 -22.80 8.93
C GLN A 151 -12.61 -22.63 9.82
N ARG A 152 -12.80 -21.45 10.41
CA ARG A 152 -13.96 -21.08 11.24
C ARG A 152 -14.93 -20.15 10.52
N ASP A 153 -14.76 -20.00 9.21
CA ASP A 153 -15.63 -19.18 8.35
C ASP A 153 -15.57 -17.68 8.69
N VAL A 154 -14.41 -17.22 9.19
CA VAL A 154 -14.12 -15.80 9.44
C VAL A 154 -13.12 -15.32 8.37
N PRO A 155 -13.57 -14.59 7.33
CA PRO A 155 -12.68 -14.04 6.33
C PRO A 155 -11.75 -12.97 6.91
N VAL A 156 -10.51 -12.93 6.40
CA VAL A 156 -9.49 -11.95 6.80
C VAL A 156 -9.12 -11.04 5.63
N PHE A 157 -9.14 -9.74 5.88
CA PHE A 157 -8.85 -8.68 4.92
C PHE A 157 -7.62 -7.90 5.38
N SER A 158 -6.51 -8.01 4.65
CA SER A 158 -5.33 -7.17 4.89
C SER A 158 -5.54 -5.79 4.26
N ALA A 159 -5.41 -4.73 5.05
CA ALA A 159 -5.46 -3.35 4.60
C ALA A 159 -4.08 -2.69 4.69
N VAL A 160 -3.73 -1.93 3.64
CA VAL A 160 -2.51 -1.11 3.54
C VAL A 160 -1.25 -1.98 3.56
N GLY A 161 -1.27 -2.99 2.71
CA GLY A 161 -0.24 -4.01 2.57
C GLY A 161 -0.88 -5.38 2.36
N TYR A 162 -0.06 -6.42 2.37
CA TYR A 162 -0.51 -7.78 2.10
C TYR A 162 -0.03 -8.81 3.12
N LEU A 163 -0.85 -9.84 3.27
CA LEU A 163 -0.49 -11.13 3.81
C LEU A 163 -0.35 -12.14 2.68
N THR A 164 0.60 -13.06 2.84
CA THR A 164 0.91 -14.11 1.85
C THR A 164 0.02 -15.34 1.97
N SER A 165 -0.77 -15.45 3.04
CA SER A 165 -1.74 -16.52 3.20
C SER A 165 -2.72 -16.56 2.02
N PRO A 166 -2.97 -17.73 1.40
CA PRO A 166 -3.94 -17.85 0.29
C PRO A 166 -5.39 -17.54 0.71
N TYR A 167 -5.67 -17.48 2.02
CA TYR A 167 -6.99 -17.22 2.58
C TYR A 167 -7.19 -15.78 3.07
N ALA A 168 -6.26 -14.86 2.74
CA ALA A 168 -6.43 -13.43 2.94
C ALA A 168 -6.89 -12.76 1.65
N VAL A 169 -7.74 -11.73 1.75
CA VAL A 169 -7.94 -10.74 0.68
C VAL A 169 -7.13 -9.50 1.04
N ASN A 170 -6.30 -9.00 0.15
CA ASN A 170 -5.42 -7.87 0.39
C ASN A 170 -5.93 -6.64 -0.36
N THR A 171 -5.79 -5.47 0.25
CA THR A 171 -6.12 -4.17 -0.35
C THR A 171 -5.04 -3.15 -0.02
N SER A 172 -4.55 -2.46 -1.05
CA SER A 172 -3.49 -1.46 -0.94
C SER A 172 -3.35 -0.69 -2.25
N ALA A 173 -2.60 0.40 -2.23
CA ALA A 173 -1.90 0.83 -3.45
C ALA A 173 -0.95 -0.28 -3.95
N ASN A 174 -0.64 -0.28 -5.25
CA ASN A 174 0.55 -0.97 -5.74
C ASN A 174 1.80 -0.16 -5.32
N PHE A 175 2.46 -0.61 -4.25
CA PHE A 175 3.62 0.08 -3.70
C PHE A 175 4.87 0.02 -4.58
N VAL A 176 5.06 -1.00 -5.41
CA VAL A 176 6.17 -1.02 -6.38
C VAL A 176 5.97 0.06 -7.45
N VAL A 177 4.73 0.23 -7.94
CA VAL A 177 4.38 1.34 -8.84
C VAL A 177 4.61 2.69 -8.14
N GLY A 178 4.15 2.84 -6.89
CA GLY A 178 4.36 4.07 -6.11
C GLY A 178 5.84 4.39 -5.87
N GLY A 179 6.64 3.39 -5.54
CA GLY A 179 8.08 3.54 -5.40
C GLY A 179 8.75 3.95 -6.71
N SER A 180 8.34 3.34 -7.82
CA SER A 180 8.84 3.73 -9.14
C SER A 180 8.47 5.15 -9.50
N MET A 181 7.24 5.59 -9.17
CA MET A 181 6.83 6.99 -9.35
C MET A 181 7.72 7.93 -8.54
N LEU A 182 8.05 7.59 -7.28
CA LEU A 182 8.94 8.38 -6.43
C LEU A 182 10.36 8.46 -6.99
N GLY A 183 10.94 7.33 -7.41
CA GLY A 183 12.28 7.30 -7.98
C GLY A 183 12.39 8.06 -9.31
N GLU A 184 11.41 7.88 -10.21
CA GLU A 184 11.37 8.61 -11.49
C GLU A 184 11.11 10.10 -11.29
N TRP A 185 10.27 10.46 -10.33
CA TRP A 185 10.05 11.85 -9.94
C TRP A 185 11.34 12.48 -9.43
N MET A 186 12.01 11.85 -8.46
CA MET A 186 13.27 12.35 -7.90
C MET A 186 14.32 12.52 -8.99
N ALA A 187 14.47 11.53 -9.87
CA ALA A 187 15.42 11.60 -10.98
C ALA A 187 15.16 12.80 -11.89
N LYS A 188 13.90 13.07 -12.26
CA LYS A 188 13.55 14.28 -13.03
C LYS A 188 13.84 15.55 -12.24
N GLN A 189 13.56 15.54 -10.94
CA GLN A 189 13.70 16.70 -10.06
C GLN A 189 15.14 17.16 -9.90
N ILE A 190 16.08 16.23 -9.91
CA ILE A 190 17.53 16.52 -9.85
C ILE A 190 18.20 16.50 -11.22
N ASN A 191 17.41 16.56 -12.30
CA ASN A 191 17.90 16.57 -13.69
C ASN A 191 18.78 15.35 -14.05
N GLY A 192 18.43 14.18 -13.52
CA GLY A 192 19.00 12.89 -13.87
C GLY A 192 20.35 12.57 -13.23
N LYS A 193 20.86 13.41 -12.31
CA LYS A 193 22.17 13.23 -11.68
C LYS A 193 22.20 13.69 -10.22
N GLY A 194 23.01 13.03 -9.40
CA GLY A 194 23.28 13.46 -8.03
C GLY A 194 23.12 12.37 -6.97
N ASN A 195 23.26 12.75 -5.72
CA ASN A 195 23.23 11.86 -4.57
C ASN A 195 21.84 11.90 -3.91
N VAL A 196 21.24 10.75 -3.66
CA VAL A 196 19.92 10.60 -3.05
C VAL A 196 19.99 9.77 -1.77
N LEU A 197 19.36 10.28 -0.72
CA LEU A 197 19.09 9.53 0.51
C LEU A 197 17.68 8.94 0.42
N ILE A 198 17.50 7.68 0.82
CA ILE A 198 16.18 7.06 0.96
C ILE A 198 15.83 6.95 2.44
N VAL A 199 14.64 7.40 2.81
CA VAL A 199 14.05 7.27 4.14
C VAL A 199 12.92 6.25 4.04
N GLU A 200 13.16 5.07 4.59
CA GLU A 200 12.25 3.93 4.54
C GLU A 200 11.26 3.94 5.71
N GLY A 201 10.21 3.13 5.56
CA GLY A 201 9.23 2.87 6.58
C GLY A 201 9.70 1.96 7.71
N ILE A 202 8.79 1.08 8.16
CA ILE A 202 9.11 0.02 9.11
C ILE A 202 9.69 -1.18 8.33
N PRO A 203 10.96 -1.57 8.58
CA PRO A 203 11.57 -2.71 7.89
C PRO A 203 10.78 -4.01 8.10
N GLY A 204 10.58 -4.78 7.02
CA GLY A 204 9.84 -6.05 7.05
C GLY A 204 8.32 -5.91 6.94
N ALA A 205 7.80 -4.67 6.90
CA ALA A 205 6.43 -4.41 6.51
C ALA A 205 6.32 -4.42 4.98
N SER A 206 5.37 -5.18 4.46
CA SER A 206 5.22 -5.40 3.01
C SER A 206 5.16 -4.10 2.20
N ALA A 207 4.41 -3.11 2.68
CA ALA A 207 4.28 -1.83 2.01
C ALA A 207 5.62 -1.05 1.90
N SER A 208 6.45 -1.07 2.94
CA SER A 208 7.79 -0.44 2.95
C SER A 208 8.73 -1.13 1.96
N ASP A 209 8.80 -2.46 2.06
CA ASP A 209 9.71 -3.28 1.27
C ASP A 209 9.37 -3.18 -0.23
N SER A 210 8.08 -3.32 -0.58
CA SER A 210 7.61 -3.19 -1.96
C SER A 210 7.84 -1.77 -2.52
N GLN A 211 7.65 -0.72 -1.72
CA GLN A 211 7.93 0.64 -2.17
C GLN A 211 9.42 0.87 -2.42
N ASN A 212 10.29 0.31 -1.58
CA ASN A 212 11.73 0.39 -1.78
C ASN A 212 12.18 -0.32 -3.06
N VAL A 213 11.62 -1.50 -3.36
CA VAL A 213 11.86 -2.20 -4.64
C VAL A 213 11.53 -1.29 -5.83
N GLY A 214 10.38 -0.60 -5.78
CA GLY A 214 9.98 0.36 -6.81
C GLY A 214 10.98 1.52 -6.96
N ILE A 215 11.38 2.13 -5.84
CA ILE A 215 12.34 3.26 -5.83
C ILE A 215 13.65 2.85 -6.48
N LEU A 216 14.24 1.75 -6.03
CA LEU A 216 15.53 1.27 -6.53
C LEU A 216 15.46 0.88 -8.01
N LYS A 217 14.37 0.23 -8.45
CA LYS A 217 14.15 -0.08 -9.88
C LYS A 217 14.08 1.17 -10.75
N ALA A 218 13.42 2.22 -10.28
CA ALA A 218 13.35 3.48 -11.01
C ALA A 218 14.71 4.18 -11.09
N LEU A 219 15.42 4.30 -9.96
CA LEU A 219 16.72 4.95 -9.91
C LEU A 219 17.79 4.22 -10.74
N ALA A 220 17.72 2.89 -10.84
CA ALA A 220 18.63 2.10 -11.68
C ALA A 220 18.60 2.49 -13.17
N LYS A 221 17.54 3.18 -13.64
CA LYS A 221 17.44 3.71 -15.01
C LYS A 221 18.30 4.97 -15.22
N TYR A 222 18.85 5.55 -14.15
CA TYR A 222 19.59 6.82 -14.15
C TYR A 222 21.00 6.62 -13.55
N PRO A 223 22.01 6.25 -14.35
CA PRO A 223 23.33 5.84 -13.85
C PRO A 223 24.12 6.95 -13.16
N ASP A 224 23.77 8.22 -13.41
CA ASP A 224 24.40 9.38 -12.78
C ASP A 224 23.76 9.74 -11.42
N ILE A 225 22.73 8.99 -11.00
CA ILE A 225 22.15 9.07 -9.66
C ILE A 225 22.76 7.99 -8.77
N LYS A 226 23.16 8.37 -7.57
CA LYS A 226 23.71 7.46 -6.56
C LYS A 226 22.84 7.47 -5.32
N VAL A 227 22.38 6.30 -4.89
CA VAL A 227 21.83 6.12 -3.56
C VAL A 227 22.99 6.13 -2.58
N VAL A 228 23.10 7.21 -1.78
CA VAL A 228 24.22 7.43 -0.84
C VAL A 228 23.90 7.00 0.58
N GLY A 229 22.66 6.58 0.83
CA GLY A 229 22.24 6.01 2.10
C GLY A 229 20.79 5.56 2.06
N GLN A 230 20.47 4.65 2.97
CA GLN A 230 19.11 4.27 3.32
C GLN A 230 19.00 4.29 4.84
N VAL A 231 18.01 5.00 5.36
CA VAL A 231 17.74 5.09 6.81
C VAL A 231 16.29 4.70 7.07
N ALA A 232 16.03 4.07 8.22
CA ALA A 232 14.68 3.72 8.62
C ALA A 232 14.04 4.88 9.41
N GLY A 233 13.10 5.59 8.79
CA GLY A 233 12.29 6.62 9.45
C GLY A 233 11.16 6.05 10.30
N MET A 234 10.89 4.73 10.19
CA MET A 234 9.88 4.01 10.96
C MET A 234 8.47 4.60 10.82
N TRP A 235 8.20 5.33 9.74
CA TRP A 235 7.00 6.13 9.52
C TRP A 235 6.68 7.10 10.66
N THR A 236 7.69 7.73 11.25
CA THR A 236 7.50 8.79 12.24
C THR A 236 8.48 9.93 11.99
N ASP A 237 7.98 11.17 12.03
CA ASP A 237 8.83 12.36 11.86
C ASP A 237 9.97 12.42 12.88
N GLN A 238 9.71 12.01 14.12
CA GLN A 238 10.71 12.06 15.18
C GLN A 238 11.90 11.13 14.88
N VAL A 239 11.64 9.88 14.47
CA VAL A 239 12.70 8.94 14.14
C VAL A 239 13.39 9.36 12.85
N ALA A 240 12.62 9.73 11.81
CA ALA A 240 13.16 10.22 10.55
C ALA A 240 14.08 11.43 10.76
N GLN A 241 13.67 12.42 11.56
CA GLN A 241 14.51 13.57 11.87
C GLN A 241 15.83 13.14 12.50
N SER A 242 15.78 12.27 13.52
CA SER A 242 16.98 11.81 14.22
C SER A 242 17.93 11.04 13.28
N GLU A 243 17.41 10.12 12.48
CA GLU A 243 18.21 9.30 11.57
C GLU A 243 18.79 10.12 10.41
N ILE A 244 18.03 11.04 9.84
CA ILE A 244 18.52 11.95 8.80
C ILE A 244 19.59 12.89 9.37
N GLN A 245 19.42 13.43 10.58
CA GLN A 245 20.45 14.26 11.22
C GLN A 245 21.75 13.49 11.47
N LYS A 246 21.67 12.26 11.99
CA LYS A 246 22.85 11.39 12.16
C LYS A 246 23.53 11.12 10.82
N TRP A 247 22.75 10.86 9.78
CA TRP A 247 23.28 10.64 8.43
C TRP A 247 23.97 11.90 7.89
N LEU A 248 23.31 13.07 7.97
CA LEU A 248 23.88 14.35 7.54
C LEU A 248 25.15 14.73 8.30
N ALA A 249 25.25 14.40 9.59
CA ALA A 249 26.45 14.67 10.38
C ALA A 249 27.66 13.80 9.98
N THR A 250 27.42 12.60 9.48
CA THR A 250 28.46 11.63 9.10
C THR A 250 28.78 11.62 7.61
N ASN A 251 27.97 12.27 6.78
CA ASN A 251 28.10 12.31 5.32
C ASN A 251 28.22 13.75 4.81
N PRO A 252 29.37 14.44 4.99
CA PRO A 252 29.54 15.86 4.65
C PRO A 252 29.46 16.19 3.15
N GLY A 253 29.43 15.17 2.28
CA GLY A 253 29.32 15.35 0.83
C GLY A 253 27.97 15.89 0.38
N ASP A 254 27.89 16.15 -0.93
CA ASP A 254 26.70 16.69 -1.57
C ASP A 254 25.53 15.72 -1.44
N LEU A 255 24.37 16.26 -1.08
CA LEU A 255 23.07 15.60 -1.15
C LEU A 255 22.23 16.41 -2.14
N ASN A 256 21.52 15.75 -3.05
CA ASN A 256 20.72 16.41 -4.07
C ASN A 256 19.23 16.15 -3.92
N GLY A 257 18.83 15.16 -3.12
CA GLY A 257 17.42 14.94 -2.78
C GLY A 257 17.22 13.82 -1.77
N ILE A 258 16.02 13.78 -1.18
CA ILE A 258 15.60 12.74 -0.24
C ILE A 258 14.30 12.09 -0.74
N ILE A 259 14.32 10.78 -0.95
CA ILE A 259 13.09 10.02 -1.22
C ILE A 259 12.58 9.50 0.11
N ILE A 260 11.36 9.88 0.47
CA ILE A 260 10.71 9.56 1.73
C ILE A 260 9.53 8.63 1.45
N GLN A 261 9.52 7.49 2.11
CA GLN A 261 8.32 6.67 2.26
C GLN A 261 7.47 7.27 3.39
N SER A 262 6.43 8.01 3.04
CA SER A 262 5.53 8.66 4.01
C SER A 262 5.01 7.66 5.05
N ALA A 263 4.83 8.03 6.32
CA ALA A 263 4.87 9.36 6.93
C ALA A 263 6.22 9.70 7.58
N SER A 264 6.97 10.68 7.09
CA SER A 264 8.27 11.13 7.65
C SER A 264 8.72 12.48 7.09
N GLU A 265 7.80 13.21 6.46
CA GLU A 265 8.12 14.38 5.66
C GLU A 265 8.56 15.58 6.52
N LEU A 266 7.85 15.84 7.61
CA LEU A 266 8.22 16.92 8.54
C LEU A 266 9.52 16.60 9.27
N GLY A 267 9.81 15.33 9.51
CA GLY A 267 11.08 14.88 10.05
C GLY A 267 12.26 15.24 9.16
N ALA A 268 12.14 14.99 7.86
CA ALA A 268 13.15 15.38 6.87
C ALA A 268 13.29 16.90 6.74
N LEU A 269 12.17 17.62 6.69
CA LEU A 269 12.15 19.08 6.65
C LEU A 269 12.93 19.69 7.82
N ARG A 270 12.60 19.28 9.05
CA ARG A 270 13.26 19.76 10.27
C ARG A 270 14.73 19.36 10.32
N ALA A 271 15.07 18.14 9.87
CA ALA A 271 16.46 17.70 9.80
C ALA A 271 17.30 18.57 8.86
N LEU A 272 16.78 18.90 7.67
CA LEU A 272 17.46 19.77 6.71
C LEU A 272 17.60 21.20 7.26
N GLN A 273 16.52 21.80 7.77
CA GLN A 273 16.55 23.14 8.38
C GLN A 273 17.58 23.25 9.52
N GLN A 274 17.68 22.22 10.36
CA GLN A 274 18.61 22.20 11.50
C GLN A 274 20.05 21.84 11.12
N SER A 275 20.27 21.27 9.93
CA SER A 275 21.60 20.85 9.48
C SER A 275 22.51 22.01 9.07
N GLY A 276 21.92 23.18 8.78
CA GLY A 276 22.63 24.33 8.20
C GLY A 276 23.07 24.12 6.73
N ARG A 277 22.63 23.03 6.08
CA ARG A 277 22.84 22.80 4.65
C ARG A 277 21.74 23.46 3.83
N ASP A 278 22.01 23.63 2.54
CA ASP A 278 20.98 24.02 1.58
C ASP A 278 19.82 23.02 1.58
N MET A 279 18.61 23.53 1.42
CA MET A 279 17.42 22.71 1.24
C MET A 279 17.53 21.93 -0.08
N VAL A 280 17.20 20.64 -0.02
CA VAL A 280 17.13 19.75 -1.19
C VAL A 280 15.68 19.28 -1.37
N PRO A 281 15.23 18.99 -2.61
CA PRO A 281 13.89 18.45 -2.81
C PRO A 281 13.72 17.12 -2.07
N PHE A 282 12.56 16.95 -1.44
CA PHE A 282 12.15 15.67 -0.87
C PHE A 282 10.73 15.32 -1.26
N SER A 283 10.42 14.03 -1.37
CA SER A 283 9.07 13.59 -1.74
C SER A 283 8.06 13.87 -0.64
N ILE A 284 6.87 14.32 -1.02
CA ILE A 284 5.74 14.57 -0.12
C ILE A 284 4.60 13.64 -0.49
N GLY A 285 4.05 12.91 0.49
CA GLY A 285 3.00 11.92 0.27
C GLY A 285 1.66 12.20 0.93
N GLY A 286 1.53 13.25 1.75
CA GLY A 286 0.22 13.76 2.13
C GLY A 286 0.11 14.51 3.46
N GLU A 287 1.16 14.57 4.26
CA GLU A 287 1.11 15.32 5.54
C GLU A 287 0.84 16.80 5.30
N ILE A 288 -0.18 17.37 5.96
CA ILE A 288 -0.63 18.74 5.71
C ILE A 288 0.48 19.75 6.02
N GLY A 289 1.24 19.58 7.09
CA GLY A 289 2.38 20.44 7.41
C GLY A 289 3.45 20.45 6.30
N ALA A 290 3.78 19.29 5.74
CA ALA A 290 4.75 19.20 4.64
C ALA A 290 4.20 19.79 3.34
N LEU A 291 2.94 19.51 3.02
CA LEU A 291 2.24 20.15 1.89
C LEU A 291 2.18 21.67 2.05
N CYS A 292 2.02 22.17 3.28
CA CYS A 292 2.06 23.59 3.57
C CYS A 292 3.44 24.21 3.32
N TYR A 293 4.52 23.52 3.70
CA TYR A 293 5.86 23.96 3.36
C TYR A 293 6.02 24.10 1.84
N TRP A 294 5.57 23.11 1.05
CA TRP A 294 5.59 23.21 -0.40
C TRP A 294 4.71 24.36 -0.92
N ARG A 295 3.51 24.56 -0.36
CA ARG A 295 2.63 25.67 -0.73
C ARG A 295 3.33 27.02 -0.57
N ASN A 296 4.09 27.20 0.50
CA ASN A 296 4.81 28.44 0.78
C ASN A 296 6.16 28.55 0.03
N ASN A 297 6.59 27.47 -0.63
CA ASN A 297 7.83 27.38 -1.41
C ASN A 297 7.51 26.76 -2.78
N LYS A 298 6.79 27.51 -3.63
CA LYS A 298 6.21 27.01 -4.89
C LYS A 298 7.13 26.16 -5.76
N ASP A 299 8.39 26.56 -5.87
CA ASP A 299 9.37 25.90 -6.74
C ASP A 299 10.15 24.76 -6.05
N PHE A 300 9.81 24.42 -4.80
CA PHE A 300 10.52 23.41 -4.00
C PHE A 300 10.45 22.01 -4.64
N ILE A 301 9.25 21.61 -5.09
CA ILE A 301 9.02 20.35 -5.80
C ILE A 301 8.01 20.53 -6.93
N SER A 302 8.03 19.62 -7.90
CA SER A 302 7.14 19.67 -9.08
C SER A 302 5.75 19.07 -8.83
N GLN A 303 5.66 18.10 -7.93
CA GLN A 303 4.44 17.41 -7.56
C GLN A 303 4.62 16.62 -6.25
N ALA A 304 3.53 16.37 -5.55
CA ALA A 304 3.45 15.38 -4.46
C ALA A 304 2.93 14.03 -5.01
N ILE A 305 3.30 12.92 -4.36
CA ILE A 305 2.91 11.55 -4.75
C ILE A 305 2.25 10.86 -3.56
N HIS A 306 0.92 10.73 -3.62
CA HIS A 306 0.09 10.10 -2.60
C HIS A 306 -0.02 8.60 -2.87
N ALA A 307 0.83 7.81 -2.20
CA ALA A 307 0.72 6.35 -2.21
C ALA A 307 -0.02 5.79 -0.98
N TRP A 308 -0.29 6.63 0.03
CA TRP A 308 -0.81 6.21 1.35
C TRP A 308 -1.88 7.17 1.92
N PRO A 309 -2.92 7.58 1.18
CA PRO A 309 -3.96 8.43 1.76
C PRO A 309 -4.67 7.66 2.91
N PRO A 310 -4.55 8.07 4.18
CA PRO A 310 -4.86 7.18 5.31
C PRO A 310 -6.31 6.71 5.32
N GLY A 311 -7.24 7.66 5.40
CA GLY A 311 -8.67 7.36 5.42
C GLY A 311 -9.15 6.63 4.17
N ASP A 312 -8.70 7.07 2.99
CA ASP A 312 -9.16 6.52 1.71
C ASP A 312 -8.64 5.09 1.47
N ASP A 313 -7.39 4.78 1.85
CA ASP A 313 -6.81 3.44 1.67
C ASP A 313 -7.35 2.43 2.69
N PHE A 314 -7.66 2.87 3.91
CA PHE A 314 -8.38 2.02 4.86
C PHE A 314 -9.84 1.79 4.44
N GLU A 315 -10.52 2.82 3.93
CA GLU A 315 -11.90 2.72 3.44
C GLU A 315 -12.01 1.79 2.22
N LEU A 316 -10.98 1.73 1.36
CA LEU A 316 -10.87 0.70 0.32
C LEU A 316 -10.98 -0.72 0.91
N GLY A 317 -10.16 -1.04 1.91
CA GLY A 317 -10.16 -2.34 2.57
C GLY A 317 -11.51 -2.65 3.24
N TRP A 318 -12.10 -1.63 3.87
CA TRP A 318 -13.43 -1.74 4.46
C TRP A 318 -14.50 -2.04 3.41
N ASN A 319 -14.52 -1.31 2.30
CA ASN A 319 -15.50 -1.50 1.23
C ASN A 319 -15.38 -2.88 0.58
N VAL A 320 -14.16 -3.37 0.37
CA VAL A 320 -13.91 -4.72 -0.15
C VAL A 320 -14.40 -5.79 0.84
N MET A 321 -14.17 -5.59 2.14
CA MET A 321 -14.69 -6.47 3.19
C MET A 321 -16.23 -6.51 3.16
N MET A 322 -16.90 -5.35 3.16
CA MET A 322 -18.36 -5.27 3.16
C MET A 322 -18.97 -5.95 1.93
N ARG A 323 -18.45 -5.66 0.73
CA ARG A 323 -18.89 -6.32 -0.52
C ARG A 323 -18.70 -7.84 -0.47
N THR A 324 -17.61 -8.31 0.12
CA THR A 324 -17.37 -9.75 0.29
C THR A 324 -18.37 -10.37 1.27
N LEU A 325 -18.62 -9.70 2.41
CA LEU A 325 -19.64 -10.10 3.39
C LEU A 325 -21.06 -10.08 2.83
N GLU A 326 -21.35 -9.27 1.82
CA GLU A 326 -22.62 -9.30 1.07
C GLU A 326 -22.66 -10.34 -0.05
N GLY A 327 -21.61 -11.16 -0.20
CA GLY A 327 -21.56 -12.27 -1.15
C GLY A 327 -21.23 -11.85 -2.59
N GLN A 328 -20.65 -10.67 -2.81
CA GLN A 328 -20.30 -10.17 -4.15
C GLN A 328 -19.15 -10.96 -4.80
N GLY A 329 -18.31 -11.62 -4.00
CA GLY A 329 -17.27 -12.54 -4.49
C GLY A 329 -16.08 -11.85 -5.16
N PRO A 330 -15.01 -11.47 -4.42
CA PRO A 330 -13.82 -10.87 -5.02
C PRO A 330 -13.14 -11.85 -5.99
N LYS A 331 -12.79 -11.38 -7.19
CA LYS A 331 -12.18 -12.21 -8.25
C LYS A 331 -10.74 -12.56 -7.93
N VAL A 332 -9.99 -11.61 -7.38
CA VAL A 332 -8.55 -11.68 -7.14
C VAL A 332 -8.23 -11.52 -5.66
N GLN A 333 -7.11 -12.08 -5.26
CA GLN A 333 -6.65 -12.06 -3.88
C GLN A 333 -6.18 -10.67 -3.44
N SER A 334 -5.56 -9.89 -4.32
CA SER A 334 -5.14 -8.51 -4.02
C SER A 334 -5.89 -7.55 -4.92
N ILE A 335 -6.60 -6.59 -4.33
CA ILE A 335 -7.26 -5.49 -5.02
C ILE A 335 -6.40 -4.25 -4.82
N LEU A 336 -5.70 -3.87 -5.90
CA LEU A 336 -4.73 -2.79 -5.88
C LEU A 336 -5.31 -1.48 -6.40
N THR A 337 -4.81 -0.35 -5.91
CA THR A 337 -5.05 0.99 -6.49
C THR A 337 -3.75 1.59 -7.03
N LYS A 338 -3.90 2.58 -7.91
CA LYS A 338 -2.77 3.38 -8.35
C LYS A 338 -2.54 4.54 -7.37
N PRO A 339 -1.30 4.77 -6.93
CA PRO A 339 -0.92 6.02 -6.28
C PRO A 339 -1.32 7.24 -7.11
N GLN A 340 -1.71 8.32 -6.42
CA GLN A 340 -2.16 9.56 -7.04
C GLN A 340 -1.07 10.63 -6.96
N THR A 341 -1.14 11.61 -7.85
CA THR A 341 -0.24 12.77 -7.85
C THR A 341 -1.02 14.05 -7.57
N MET A 342 -0.37 15.00 -6.91
CA MET A 342 -0.90 16.35 -6.72
C MET A 342 0.03 17.37 -7.36
N SER A 343 -0.51 18.22 -8.23
CA SER A 343 0.16 19.41 -8.75
C SER A 343 0.06 20.59 -7.77
N TYR A 344 0.88 21.61 -7.98
CA TYR A 344 0.81 22.84 -7.17
C TYR A 344 -0.56 23.53 -7.26
N ASP A 345 -1.20 23.55 -8.43
CA ASP A 345 -2.54 24.13 -8.58
C ASP A 345 -3.62 23.36 -7.81
N GLN A 346 -3.45 22.04 -7.64
CA GLN A 346 -4.32 21.22 -6.81
C GLN A 346 -4.05 21.46 -5.32
N LEU A 347 -2.77 21.55 -4.94
CA LEU A 347 -2.35 21.94 -3.59
C LEU A 347 -2.98 23.26 -3.18
N GLU A 348 -2.97 24.27 -4.07
CA GLU A 348 -3.47 25.60 -3.75
C GLU A 348 -4.96 25.62 -3.42
N LYS A 349 -5.72 24.69 -3.97
CA LYS A 349 -7.16 24.51 -3.72
C LYS A 349 -7.44 23.64 -2.50
N ALA A 350 -6.55 22.70 -2.21
CA ALA A 350 -6.73 21.68 -1.18
C ALA A 350 -6.26 22.13 0.21
N VAL A 351 -5.15 22.87 0.29
CA VAL A 351 -4.52 23.26 1.56
C VAL A 351 -4.78 24.74 1.82
N PRO A 352 -5.36 25.14 2.97
CA PRO A 352 -5.64 26.54 3.30
C PRO A 352 -4.39 27.43 3.25
N ALA A 353 -4.57 28.72 2.92
CA ALA A 353 -3.45 29.67 2.82
C ALA A 353 -2.84 30.07 4.17
N ASP A 354 -3.56 29.85 5.27
CA ASP A 354 -3.15 30.09 6.65
C ASP A 354 -2.53 28.83 7.32
N CYS A 355 -2.24 27.79 6.53
CA CYS A 355 -1.54 26.61 7.01
C CYS A 355 -0.12 26.95 7.52
N SER A 356 0.46 26.03 8.28
CA SER A 356 1.86 26.06 8.71
C SER A 356 2.47 24.65 8.73
N GLU A 357 3.78 24.56 8.97
CA GLU A 357 4.48 23.29 9.22
C GLU A 357 3.95 22.56 10.48
N ASP A 358 3.23 23.26 11.36
CA ASP A 358 2.57 22.70 12.55
C ASP A 358 1.12 22.26 12.28
N SER A 359 0.65 22.39 11.03
CA SER A 359 -0.70 21.94 10.67
C SER A 359 -0.77 20.42 10.65
N ASP A 360 -1.64 19.88 11.52
CA ASP A 360 -1.88 18.46 11.64
C ASP A 360 -2.77 17.90 10.51
N GLY A 361 -2.70 16.58 10.34
CA GLY A 361 -3.61 15.82 9.48
C GLY A 361 -3.03 15.50 8.11
N TRP A 362 -3.89 14.93 7.27
CA TRP A 362 -3.52 14.39 5.97
C TRP A 362 -4.40 14.95 4.86
N TYR A 363 -3.80 15.13 3.68
CA TYR A 363 -4.55 15.35 2.47
C TYR A 363 -5.37 14.10 2.13
N ASN A 364 -6.68 14.31 1.96
CA ASN A 364 -7.60 13.28 1.52
C ASN A 364 -7.73 13.35 0.01
N VAL A 365 -7.29 12.28 -0.67
CA VAL A 365 -7.45 12.11 -2.12
C VAL A 365 -8.93 11.95 -2.46
N GLY A 366 -9.69 11.36 -1.54
CA GLY A 366 -11.11 11.07 -1.64
C GLY A 366 -11.35 9.66 -2.19
N ALA A 367 -12.19 8.88 -1.50
CA ALA A 367 -12.54 7.51 -1.88
C ALA A 367 -12.96 7.34 -3.35
N GLN A 368 -13.63 8.34 -3.94
CA GLN A 368 -14.01 8.31 -5.36
C GLN A 368 -12.81 8.38 -6.31
N ASN A 369 -11.76 9.12 -5.95
CA ASN A 369 -10.54 9.19 -6.75
C ASN A 369 -9.58 8.03 -6.45
N TRP A 370 -9.65 7.49 -5.23
CA TRP A 370 -8.79 6.38 -4.81
C TRP A 370 -9.29 5.02 -5.31
N ALA A 371 -10.56 4.71 -5.03
CA ALA A 371 -11.22 3.46 -5.38
C ALA A 371 -12.74 3.67 -5.49
N SER A 372 -13.20 4.25 -6.60
CA SER A 372 -14.62 4.48 -6.85
C SER A 372 -15.43 3.18 -6.81
N LYS A 373 -16.77 3.31 -6.67
CA LYS A 373 -17.67 2.15 -6.73
C LYS A 373 -17.52 1.41 -8.08
N ASP A 374 -17.53 2.15 -9.19
CA ASP A 374 -17.37 1.59 -10.55
C ASP A 374 -16.02 0.91 -10.76
N TYR A 375 -14.96 1.45 -10.15
CA TYR A 375 -13.64 0.82 -10.15
C TYR A 375 -13.67 -0.51 -9.38
N LEU A 376 -14.23 -0.51 -8.17
CA LEU A 376 -14.34 -1.71 -7.36
C LEU A 376 -15.22 -2.78 -8.00
N ASP A 377 -16.28 -2.40 -8.73
CA ASP A 377 -17.17 -3.33 -9.42
C ASP A 377 -16.42 -4.27 -10.38
N GLN A 378 -15.30 -3.81 -10.95
CA GLN A 378 -14.46 -4.64 -11.82
C GLN A 378 -13.85 -5.85 -11.10
N PHE A 379 -13.68 -5.77 -9.79
CA PHE A 379 -13.02 -6.80 -8.97
C PHE A 379 -13.99 -7.82 -8.37
N PHE A 380 -15.30 -7.69 -8.57
CA PHE A 380 -16.30 -8.60 -7.99
C PHE A 380 -17.07 -9.36 -9.07
N LEU A 381 -17.44 -10.61 -8.76
CA LEU A 381 -18.25 -11.44 -9.65
C LEU A 381 -19.70 -10.94 -9.77
N ARG A 382 -20.23 -10.43 -8.67
CA ARG A 382 -21.62 -9.99 -8.54
C ARG A 382 -21.62 -8.57 -7.94
N PRO A 383 -21.12 -7.57 -8.68
CA PRO A 383 -21.03 -6.22 -8.16
C PRO A 383 -22.42 -5.67 -7.86
N ALA A 384 -22.57 -5.09 -6.67
CA ALA A 384 -23.77 -4.40 -6.23
C ALA A 384 -23.38 -3.23 -5.33
N ASP A 385 -24.24 -2.22 -5.22
CA ASP A 385 -24.00 -1.12 -4.28
C ASP A 385 -24.12 -1.65 -2.85
N PRO A 386 -23.01 -1.70 -2.08
CA PRO A 386 -23.04 -2.26 -0.72
C PRO A 386 -23.80 -1.37 0.28
N GLU A 387 -24.15 -0.14 -0.12
CA GLU A 387 -24.92 0.79 0.72
C GLU A 387 -26.43 0.74 0.42
N ALA A 388 -26.85 0.00 -0.61
CA ALA A 388 -28.25 -0.09 -0.99
C ALA A 388 -29.08 -1.00 -0.06
N PHE A 389 -28.44 -1.63 0.94
CA PHE A 389 -29.12 -2.43 1.94
C PHE A 389 -30.18 -1.60 2.68
N LYS A 390 -31.40 -2.14 2.76
CA LYS A 390 -32.50 -1.56 3.52
C LYS A 390 -32.79 -2.49 4.70
N PRO A 391 -32.52 -2.08 5.95
CA PRO A 391 -32.96 -2.85 7.10
C PRO A 391 -34.49 -2.93 7.08
N ASN A 392 -35.03 -4.15 7.18
CA ASN A 392 -36.47 -4.40 7.23
C ASN A 392 -37.11 -3.81 8.50
#